data_AF-K1S6F8-F1
#
_entry.id   AF-K1S6F8-F1
#
_cell.length_a   1.000
_cell.length_b   1.000
_cell.length_c   1.000
_cell.angle_alpha   90.00
_cell.angle_beta   90.00
_cell.angle_gamma   90.00
#
_symmetry.space_group_name_H-M   'P 1'
#
loop_
_entity.id
_entity.type
_entity.pdbx_description
1 polymer ?
#
loop_
_entity_poly.entity_id
_entity_poly.type
_entity_poly.pdbx_seq_one_letter_code
_entity_poly.pdbx_strand_id
1 'polypeptide(L)'
;MNTIIERITEAIKDILIGLIKSCLDNMFTSVNEQVGTIAGQVGQTPQGWNAGIFNLIQNISQTVIVPIAGLIITFVLCYELITMVTQKKQISMNLRLITFSSGSSKRM
;
A
#
# COMPACT_ATOMS: atom_id res chain seq x y z
N MET A 1 -31.87 35.78 57.03
CA MET A 1 -30.93 36.28 56.00
C MET A 1 -29.99 35.18 55.50
N ASN A 2 -29.47 34.31 56.36
CA ASN A 2 -28.60 33.19 55.95
C ASN A 2 -29.30 32.11 55.12
N THR A 3 -30.52 31.73 55.48
CA THR A 3 -31.26 30.63 54.81
C THR A 3 -31.56 30.93 53.34
N ILE A 4 -31.87 32.19 53.00
CA ILE A 4 -32.18 32.59 51.61
C ILE A 4 -30.91 32.58 50.75
N ILE A 5 -29.78 33.03 51.28
CA ILE A 5 -28.50 33.06 50.56
C ILE A 5 -27.95 31.64 50.37
N GLU A 6 -28.12 30.74 51.35
CA GLU A 6 -27.77 29.32 51.21
C GLU A 6 -28.60 28.63 50.11
N ARG A 7 -29.93 28.82 50.12
CA ARG A 7 -30.82 28.26 49.10
C ARG A 7 -30.49 28.76 47.68
N ILE A 8 -30.14 30.03 47.54
CA ILE A 8 -29.71 30.62 46.26
C ILE A 8 -28.35 30.05 45.82
N THR A 9 -27.42 29.89 46.75
CA THR A 9 -26.09 29.32 46.46
C THR A 9 -26.19 27.84 46.02
N GLU A 10 -27.06 27.06 46.65
CA GLU A 10 -27.34 25.68 46.23
C GLU A 10 -28.00 25.64 44.84
N ALA A 11 -28.97 26.51 44.56
CA ALA A 11 -29.62 26.58 43.26
C ALA A 11 -28.63 26.93 42.13
N ILE A 12 -27.70 27.85 42.38
CA ILE A 12 -26.64 28.20 41.41
C ILE A 12 -25.67 27.02 41.20
N LYS A 13 -25.29 26.31 42.27
CA LYS A 13 -24.44 25.11 42.17
C LYS A 13 -25.12 24.01 41.35
N ASP A 14 -26.41 23.76 41.55
CA ASP A 14 -27.15 22.75 40.80
C ASP A 14 -27.27 23.09 39.31
N ILE A 15 -27.50 24.37 38.98
CA ILE A 15 -27.50 24.84 37.58
C ILE A 15 -26.10 24.67 36.96
N LEU A 16 -25.04 25.00 37.69
CA LEU A 16 -23.67 24.88 37.20
C LEU A 16 -23.27 23.41 36.96
N ILE A 17 -23.63 22.53 37.90
CA ILE A 17 -23.41 21.09 37.78
C ILE A 17 -24.24 20.51 36.64
N GLY A 18 -25.49 20.97 36.47
CA GLY A 18 -26.37 20.58 35.35
C GLY A 18 -25.81 20.99 33.98
N LEU A 19 -25.26 22.21 33.87
CA LEU A 19 -24.61 22.68 32.65
C LEU A 19 -23.33 21.91 32.32
N ILE A 20 -22.49 21.64 33.33
CA ILE A 20 -21.26 20.86 33.14
C ILE A 20 -21.59 19.43 32.72
N LYS A 21 -22.55 18.77 33.39
CA LYS A 21 -23.02 17.43 32.98
C LYS A 21 -23.56 17.43 31.56
N SER A 22 -24.42 18.38 31.22
CA SER A 22 -24.97 18.49 29.86
C SER A 22 -23.88 18.70 28.81
N CYS A 23 -22.88 19.54 29.09
CA CYS A 23 -21.74 19.73 28.19
C CYS A 23 -20.91 18.44 28.02
N LEU A 24 -20.63 17.73 29.11
CA LEU A 24 -19.93 16.45 29.11
C LEU A 24 -20.70 15.35 28.36
N ASP A 25 -22.01 15.24 28.59
CA ASP A 25 -22.87 14.26 27.92
C ASP A 25 -22.95 14.54 26.40
N ASN A 26 -23.04 15.83 26.02
CA ASN A 26 -23.01 16.24 24.62
C ASN A 26 -21.65 15.97 23.96
N MET A 27 -20.53 16.19 24.67
CA MET A 27 -19.20 15.82 24.18
C MET A 27 -19.04 14.31 24.03
N PHE A 28 -19.49 13.51 25.00
CA PHE A 28 -19.45 12.05 24.90
C PHE A 28 -20.30 11.54 23.74
N THR A 29 -21.48 12.10 23.52
CA THR A 29 -22.36 11.76 22.39
C THR A 29 -21.71 12.13 21.05
N SER A 30 -21.16 13.34 20.94
CA SER A 30 -20.48 13.82 19.73
C SER A 30 -19.22 12.99 19.40
N VAL A 31 -18.42 12.63 20.40
CA VAL A 31 -17.27 11.73 20.23
C VAL A 31 -17.72 10.34 19.79
N ASN A 32 -18.82 9.83 20.33
CA ASN A 32 -19.34 8.51 19.93
C ASN A 32 -19.87 8.52 18.48
N GLU A 33 -20.50 9.59 18.04
CA GLU A 33 -20.91 9.77 16.62
C GLU A 33 -19.71 9.93 15.69
N GLN A 34 -18.70 10.70 16.10
CA GLN A 34 -17.46 10.86 15.33
C GLN A 34 -16.69 9.53 15.23
N VAL A 35 -16.59 8.75 16.32
CA VAL A 35 -15.94 7.44 16.29
C VAL A 35 -16.78 6.43 15.48
N GLY A 36 -18.10 6.48 15.55
CA GLY A 36 -18.99 5.65 14.74
C GLY A 36 -18.91 5.95 13.24
N THR A 37 -18.82 7.24 12.87
CA THR A 37 -18.61 7.65 11.47
C THR A 37 -17.20 7.30 11.00
N ILE A 38 -16.16 7.48 11.82
CA ILE A 38 -14.79 7.05 11.53
C ILE A 38 -14.73 5.52 11.34
N ALA A 39 -15.43 4.72 12.17
CA ALA A 39 -15.53 3.27 12.02
C ALA A 39 -16.19 2.87 10.69
N GLY A 40 -17.22 3.61 10.26
CA GLY A 40 -17.84 3.43 8.93
C GLY A 40 -16.92 3.83 7.79
N GLN A 41 -16.10 4.87 7.97
CA GLN A 41 -15.17 5.40 6.97
C GLN A 41 -13.89 4.57 6.81
N VAL A 42 -13.39 3.92 7.87
CA VAL A 42 -12.24 2.99 7.79
C VAL A 42 -12.61 1.63 7.19
N GLY A 43 -13.91 1.31 7.14
CA GLY A 43 -14.43 0.12 6.45
C GLY A 43 -14.63 0.32 4.95
N GLN A 44 -14.54 1.55 4.43
CA GLN A 44 -14.63 1.81 3.00
C GLN A 44 -13.29 1.52 2.31
N THR A 45 -13.34 1.18 1.02
CA THR A 45 -12.13 1.05 0.18
C THR A 45 -11.25 2.29 0.34
N PRO A 46 -9.90 2.18 0.37
CA PRO A 46 -8.98 3.29 0.62
C PRO A 46 -9.21 4.56 -0.24
N GLN A 47 -9.84 4.42 -1.42
CA GLN A 47 -10.29 5.53 -2.28
C GLN A 47 -11.41 6.39 -1.67
N GLY A 48 -12.26 5.83 -0.83
CA GLY A 48 -13.40 6.51 -0.19
C GLY A 48 -13.04 7.30 1.07
N TRP A 49 -11.96 6.91 1.78
CA TRP A 49 -11.54 7.58 3.02
C TRP A 49 -10.65 8.81 2.76
N ASN A 50 -9.65 8.68 1.88
CA ASN A 50 -8.81 9.80 1.49
C ASN A 50 -8.20 9.56 0.10
N ALA A 51 -8.85 10.13 -0.92
CA ALA A 51 -8.37 10.04 -2.30
C ALA A 51 -6.94 10.62 -2.48
N GLY A 52 -6.50 11.54 -1.63
CA GLY A 52 -5.15 12.12 -1.70
C GLY A 52 -4.04 11.14 -1.34
N ILE A 53 -4.17 10.44 -0.21
CA ILE A 53 -3.18 9.43 0.23
C ILE A 53 -3.18 8.22 -0.70
N PHE A 54 -4.36 7.76 -1.16
CA PHE A 54 -4.44 6.67 -2.13
C PHE A 54 -3.78 7.04 -3.46
N ASN A 55 -4.04 8.24 -3.98
CA ASN A 55 -3.36 8.72 -5.19
C ASN A 55 -1.86 8.87 -4.99
N LEU A 56 -1.37 9.28 -3.81
CA LEU A 56 0.08 9.33 -3.54
C LEU A 56 0.70 7.93 -3.62
N ILE A 57 0.11 6.93 -2.97
CA ILE A 57 0.60 5.54 -3.00
C ILE A 57 0.54 4.96 -4.42
N GLN A 58 -0.57 5.20 -5.14
CA GLN A 58 -0.73 4.76 -6.53
C GLN A 58 0.30 5.41 -7.45
N ASN A 59 0.57 6.71 -7.29
CA ASN A 59 1.57 7.41 -8.08
C ASN A 59 2.98 6.88 -7.82
N ILE A 60 3.36 6.64 -6.57
CA ILE A 60 4.66 6.01 -6.25
C ILE A 60 4.76 4.62 -6.86
N SER A 61 3.68 3.83 -6.79
CA SER A 61 3.64 2.50 -7.38
C SER A 61 3.83 2.52 -8.90
N GLN A 62 3.12 3.39 -9.61
CA GLN A 62 3.23 3.46 -11.07
C GLN A 62 4.54 4.07 -11.56
N THR A 63 5.11 5.04 -10.83
CA THR A 63 6.31 5.76 -11.26
C THR A 63 7.61 5.05 -10.90
N VAL A 64 7.63 4.24 -9.83
CA VAL A 64 8.88 3.63 -9.32
C VAL A 64 8.87 2.11 -9.45
N ILE A 65 7.81 1.43 -9.02
CA ILE A 65 7.82 -0.03 -8.92
C ILE A 65 7.75 -0.68 -10.32
N VAL A 66 6.88 -0.19 -11.20
CA VAL A 66 6.70 -0.76 -12.54
C VAL A 66 7.97 -0.61 -13.41
N PRO A 67 8.63 0.57 -13.48
CA PRO A 67 9.85 0.69 -14.26
C PRO A 67 11.02 -0.16 -13.73
N ILE A 68 11.18 -0.26 -12.40
CA ILE A 68 12.25 -1.09 -11.80
C ILE A 68 12.03 -2.57 -12.14
N ALA A 69 10.80 -3.08 -12.05
CA ALA A 69 10.49 -4.45 -12.45
C ALA A 69 10.78 -4.69 -13.95
N GLY A 70 10.43 -3.74 -14.82
CA GLY A 70 10.71 -3.81 -16.26
C GLY A 70 12.21 -3.89 -16.58
N LEU A 71 13.05 -3.14 -15.85
CA LEU A 71 14.51 -3.20 -16.02
C LEU A 71 15.09 -4.57 -15.64
N ILE A 72 14.63 -5.15 -14.53
CA ILE A 72 15.10 -6.47 -14.06
C ILE A 72 14.68 -7.56 -15.06
N ILE A 73 13.42 -7.54 -15.54
CA ILE A 73 12.94 -8.52 -16.53
C ILE A 73 13.74 -8.43 -17.82
N THR A 74 14.01 -7.21 -18.31
CA THR A 74 14.82 -7.02 -19.53
C THR A 74 16.24 -7.56 -19.34
N PHE A 75 16.82 -7.37 -18.15
CA PHE A 75 18.15 -7.91 -17.83
C PHE A 75 18.18 -9.44 -17.84
N VAL A 76 17.19 -10.09 -17.21
CA VAL A 76 17.06 -11.56 -17.19
C VAL A 76 16.85 -12.11 -18.60
N LEU A 77 15.97 -11.49 -19.41
CA LEU A 77 15.73 -11.91 -20.80
C LEU A 77 16.98 -11.78 -21.68
N CYS A 78 17.76 -10.71 -21.54
CA CYS A 78 19.03 -10.57 -22.26
C CYS A 78 20.04 -11.65 -21.88
N TYR A 79 20.09 -12.06 -20.60
CA TYR A 79 20.93 -13.17 -20.16
C TYR A 79 20.50 -14.51 -20.79
N GLU A 80 19.19 -14.79 -20.81
CA GLU A 80 18.63 -15.98 -21.46
C GLU A 80 18.87 -16.00 -22.97
N LEU A 81 18.74 -14.85 -23.65
CA LEU A 81 19.01 -14.74 -25.09
C LEU A 81 20.48 -15.01 -25.42
N ILE A 82 21.42 -14.44 -24.65
CA ILE A 82 22.86 -14.64 -24.87
C ILE A 82 23.26 -16.11 -24.66
N THR A 83 22.71 -16.74 -23.62
CA THR A 83 22.99 -18.16 -23.32
C THR A 83 22.44 -19.08 -24.41
N MET A 84 21.22 -18.84 -24.90
CA MET A 84 20.65 -19.60 -26.04
C MET A 84 21.49 -19.46 -27.32
N VAL A 85 21.92 -18.24 -27.66
CA VAL A 85 22.75 -18.00 -28.86
C VAL A 85 24.13 -18.67 -28.73
N THR A 86 24.74 -18.62 -27.56
CA THR A 86 26.06 -19.21 -27.32
C THR A 86 26.01 -20.75 -27.36
N GLN A 87 24.97 -21.35 -26.76
CA GLN A 87 24.74 -22.80 -26.85
C GLN A 87 24.51 -23.25 -28.30
N LYS A 88 23.70 -22.50 -29.07
CA LYS A 88 23.48 -22.79 -30.50
C LYS A 88 24.78 -22.73 -31.30
N LYS A 89 25.67 -21.78 -31.02
CA LYS A 89 26.99 -21.69 -31.69
C LYS A 89 27.88 -22.88 -31.35
N GLN A 90 27.93 -23.31 -30.09
CA GLN A 90 28.74 -24.45 -29.67
C GLN A 90 28.25 -25.77 -30.31
N ILE A 91 26.93 -25.99 -30.34
CA ILE A 91 26.34 -27.18 -30.99
C ILE A 91 26.60 -27.16 -32.50
N SER A 92 26.43 -26.00 -33.15
CA SER A 92 26.69 -25.87 -34.59
C SER A 92 28.16 -26.08 -34.95
N MET A 93 29.10 -25.67 -34.10
CA MET A 93 30.54 -25.87 -34.31
C MET A 93 30.93 -27.33 -34.12
N ASN A 94 30.42 -27.97 -33.07
CA ASN A 94 30.69 -29.37 -32.77
C ASN A 94 30.13 -30.31 -33.87
N LEU A 95 28.92 -30.03 -34.38
CA LEU A 95 28.33 -30.79 -35.49
C LEU A 95 29.14 -30.67 -36.79
N ARG A 96 29.68 -29.48 -37.10
CA ARG A 96 30.58 -29.29 -38.26
C ARG A 96 31.87 -30.10 -38.12
N LEU A 97 32.46 -30.17 -36.93
CA LEU A 97 33.65 -31.00 -36.67
C LEU A 97 33.36 -32.50 -36.81
N ILE A 98 32.19 -32.97 -36.36
CA ILE A 98 31.79 -34.38 -36.53
C ILE A 98 31.57 -34.71 -38.02
N THR A 99 30.91 -33.84 -38.78
CA THR A 99 30.73 -34.05 -40.24
C THR A 99 32.06 -33.98 -41.02
N PHE A 100 33.00 -33.12 -40.60
CA PHE A 100 34.33 -33.02 -41.21
C PHE A 100 35.19 -34.25 -40.90
N SER A 101 35.19 -34.72 -39.64
CA SER A 101 35.85 -35.96 -39.23
C SER A 101 35.31 -37.18 -39.97
N SER A 102 33.98 -37.31 -40.08
CA SER A 102 33.34 -38.42 -40.80
C SER A 102 33.56 -38.34 -42.33
N GLY A 103 33.63 -37.14 -42.90
CA GLY A 103 33.94 -36.92 -44.32
C GLY A 103 35.40 -37.19 -44.70
N SER A 104 36.35 -36.98 -43.78
CA SER A 104 37.77 -37.30 -43.99
C SER A 104 38.05 -38.80 -43.82
N SER A 105 37.30 -39.51 -42.97
CA SER A 105 37.42 -40.97 -42.81
C SER A 105 36.84 -41.80 -43.95
N LYS A 106 36.01 -41.20 -44.84
CA LYS A 106 35.45 -41.87 -46.04
C LYS A 106 36.23 -41.62 -47.33
N ARG A 107 37.25 -40.74 -47.30
CA ARG A 107 38.16 -40.46 -48.42
C ARG A 107 39.57 -41.07 -48.20
N MET A 108 39.71 -41.98 -47.25
CA MET A 108 40.85 -42.87 -47.08
C MET A 108 40.41 -44.30 -47.37
#